data_AF-A0A842SUL4-F1
#
_entry.id   AF-A0A842SUL4-F1
#
_cell.length_a   1.000
_cell.length_b   1.000
_cell.length_c   1.000
_cell.angle_alpha   90.00
_cell.angle_beta   90.00
_cell.angle_gamma   90.00
#
_symmetry.space_group_name_H-M   'P 1'
#
loop_
_entity.id
_entity.type
_entity.pdbx_description
1 polymer ?
#
loop_
_entity_poly.entity_id
_entity_poly.type
_entity_poly.pdbx_seq_one_letter_code
_entity_poly.pdbx_strand_id
1 'polypeptide(L)'
;MDDYLIKRMQVLLDWLNKHTPITQWSEHRFKRKFAQRSPVDIINDRDMSFLGACFDYTQIASKYITDYIDEQHPFGIQLLRNHNQHNADYGIHVFIPFMYKRKGHVLDFSDRTNVYLYEGQYENTQPHAESLDVIIVPSPNPEKNLFENYPDLVERLPFTFQDYIQHVNDANNDPATHKRYQREIGDQKLLTLKPYHPLRPPKSINIPVK
;
A
#
# COMPACT_ATOMS: atom_id res chain seq x y z
N MET A 1 16.82 14.24 2.22
CA MET A 1 16.56 13.01 2.99
C MET A 1 17.89 12.33 3.30
N ASP A 2 18.02 11.70 4.46
CA ASP A 2 19.28 11.09 4.92
C ASP A 2 19.63 9.81 4.14
N ASP A 3 20.88 9.70 3.68
CA ASP A 3 21.43 8.54 2.96
C ASP A 3 21.24 7.23 3.72
N TYR A 4 21.29 7.27 5.06
CA TYR A 4 21.06 6.09 5.88
C TYR A 4 19.65 5.53 5.68
N LEU A 5 18.62 6.37 5.79
CA LEU A 5 17.22 5.95 5.65
C LEU A 5 16.95 5.42 4.24
N ILE A 6 17.46 6.11 3.22
CA ILE A 6 17.36 5.68 1.81
C ILE A 6 17.98 4.28 1.65
N LYS A 7 19.19 4.06 2.17
CA LYS A 7 19.87 2.77 2.09
C LYS A 7 19.09 1.66 2.81
N ARG A 8 18.49 1.95 3.97
CA ARG A 8 17.66 0.98 4.70
C ARG A 8 16.41 0.59 3.91
N MET A 9 15.76 1.57 3.26
CA MET A 9 14.59 1.30 2.42
C MET A 9 14.97 0.52 1.17
N GLN A 10 16.11 0.84 0.55
CA GLN A 10 16.61 0.06 -0.60
C GLN A 10 16.83 -1.41 -0.23
N VAL A 11 17.41 -1.71 0.93
CA VAL A 11 17.58 -3.10 1.42
C VAL A 11 16.24 -3.81 1.59
N LEU A 12 15.21 -3.13 2.11
CA LEU A 12 13.86 -3.68 2.21
C LEU A 12 13.28 -3.98 0.82
N LEU A 13 13.39 -3.04 -0.13
CA LEU A 13 12.88 -3.25 -1.49
C LEU A 13 13.59 -4.39 -2.20
N ASP A 14 14.92 -4.48 -2.07
CA ASP A 14 15.71 -5.58 -2.64
C ASP A 14 15.27 -6.93 -2.06
N TRP A 15 14.97 -6.97 -0.75
CA TRP A 15 14.44 -8.16 -0.10
C TRP A 15 13.05 -8.54 -0.64
N LEU A 16 12.11 -7.58 -0.73
CA LEU A 16 10.77 -7.78 -1.26
C LEU A 16 10.82 -8.29 -2.70
N ASN A 17 11.60 -7.63 -3.54
CA ASN A 17 11.80 -8.00 -4.93
C ASN A 17 12.32 -9.43 -5.11
N LYS A 18 13.19 -9.89 -4.20
CA LYS A 18 13.79 -11.22 -4.25
C LYS A 18 12.87 -12.32 -3.71
N HIS A 19 12.04 -12.03 -2.72
CA HIS A 19 11.32 -13.08 -1.97
C HIS A 19 9.81 -13.08 -2.19
N THR A 20 9.23 -12.01 -2.70
CA THR A 20 7.78 -11.87 -2.89
C THR A 20 7.46 -11.41 -4.31
N PRO A 21 7.66 -12.28 -5.33
CA PRO A 21 7.30 -11.96 -6.71
C PRO A 21 5.81 -11.64 -6.84
N ILE A 22 5.52 -10.68 -7.72
CA ILE A 22 4.15 -10.32 -8.06
C ILE A 22 3.59 -11.31 -9.09
N THR A 23 2.41 -11.86 -8.81
CA THR A 23 1.75 -12.89 -9.63
C THR A 23 0.25 -12.63 -9.77
N GLN A 24 -0.35 -13.23 -10.80
CA GLN A 24 -1.81 -13.36 -10.90
C GLN A 24 -2.27 -14.50 -10.00
N TRP A 25 -3.19 -14.20 -9.10
CA TRP A 25 -3.78 -15.20 -8.23
C TRP A 25 -5.04 -15.78 -8.85
N SER A 26 -5.29 -17.07 -8.59
CA SER A 26 -6.59 -17.69 -8.86
C SER A 26 -7.68 -17.00 -8.03
N GLU A 27 -8.91 -16.95 -8.55
CA GLU A 27 -10.08 -16.42 -7.83
C GLU A 27 -10.21 -16.95 -6.39
N HIS A 28 -10.14 -18.28 -6.21
CA HIS A 28 -10.27 -18.89 -4.88
C HIS A 28 -9.19 -18.39 -3.90
N ARG A 29 -7.94 -18.27 -4.38
CA ARG A 29 -6.84 -17.72 -3.57
C ARG A 29 -7.08 -16.25 -3.24
N PHE A 30 -7.49 -15.46 -4.23
CA PHE A 30 -7.73 -14.02 -4.08
C PHE A 30 -8.78 -13.76 -3.00
N LYS A 31 -9.96 -14.37 -3.12
CA LYS A 31 -11.06 -14.23 -2.15
C LYS A 31 -10.69 -14.60 -0.72
N ARG A 32 -9.77 -15.54 -0.54
CA ARG A 32 -9.34 -16.05 0.78
C ARG A 32 -8.18 -15.27 1.40
N LYS A 33 -7.33 -14.62 0.59
CA LYS A 33 -6.04 -14.09 1.05
C LYS A 33 -5.89 -12.60 0.81
N PHE A 34 -6.59 -12.00 -0.14
CA PHE A 34 -6.43 -10.59 -0.47
C PHE A 34 -6.70 -9.69 0.74
N ALA A 35 -5.70 -8.88 1.11
CA ALA A 35 -5.72 -7.98 2.27
C ALA A 35 -5.98 -8.66 3.65
N GLN A 36 -5.92 -10.00 3.70
CA GLN A 36 -6.19 -10.82 4.89
C GLN A 36 -4.95 -11.57 5.40
N ARG A 37 -3.75 -11.24 4.91
CA ARG A 37 -2.50 -11.91 5.30
C ARG A 37 -1.76 -11.14 6.39
N SER A 38 -1.17 -11.88 7.33
CA SER A 38 -0.14 -11.37 8.22
C SER A 38 1.22 -11.28 7.50
N PRO A 39 2.17 -10.47 7.97
CA PRO A 39 3.58 -10.51 7.54
C PRO A 39 4.16 -11.94 7.45
N VAL A 40 3.89 -12.80 8.43
CA VAL A 40 4.37 -14.20 8.45
C VAL A 40 3.77 -15.00 7.30
N ASP A 41 2.46 -14.87 7.05
CA ASP A 41 1.81 -15.52 5.91
C ASP A 41 2.41 -15.08 4.58
N ILE A 42 2.67 -13.78 4.40
CA ILE A 42 3.21 -13.25 3.15
C ILE A 42 4.62 -13.80 2.89
N ILE A 43 5.46 -13.84 3.92
CA ILE A 43 6.82 -14.40 3.85
C ILE A 43 6.77 -15.89 3.48
N ASN A 44 5.84 -16.65 4.06
CA ASN A 44 5.69 -18.08 3.82
C ASN A 44 5.09 -18.41 2.44
N ASP A 45 4.10 -17.64 1.99
CA ASP A 45 3.42 -17.82 0.70
C ASP A 45 4.34 -17.50 -0.49
N ARG A 46 5.37 -16.67 -0.29
CA ARG A 46 6.40 -16.28 -1.27
C ARG A 46 5.85 -15.69 -2.58
N ASP A 47 4.73 -14.98 -2.49
CA ASP A 47 4.18 -14.19 -3.60
C ASP A 47 3.24 -13.09 -3.12
N MET A 48 2.93 -12.17 -4.03
CA MET A 48 1.90 -11.16 -3.86
C MET A 48 1.01 -11.08 -5.10
N SER A 49 -0.23 -10.64 -4.91
CA SER A 49 -1.14 -10.35 -6.00
C SER A 49 -0.67 -9.12 -6.77
N PHE A 50 -0.82 -9.11 -8.08
CA PHE A 50 -0.53 -7.93 -8.89
C PHE A 50 -1.53 -6.78 -8.72
N LEU A 51 -2.71 -7.08 -8.18
CA LEU A 51 -3.67 -6.07 -7.70
C LEU A 51 -3.64 -6.01 -6.18
N GLY A 52 -3.58 -4.78 -5.65
CA GLY A 52 -3.56 -4.47 -4.21
C GLY A 52 -2.35 -4.99 -3.45
N ALA A 53 -1.19 -5.10 -4.11
CA ALA A 53 0.08 -5.44 -3.46
C ALA A 53 0.46 -4.47 -2.32
N CYS A 54 -0.06 -3.23 -2.32
CA CYS A 54 0.17 -2.24 -1.28
C CYS A 54 -0.23 -2.73 0.12
N PHE A 55 -1.23 -3.61 0.25
CA PHE A 55 -1.58 -4.22 1.53
C PHE A 55 -0.43 -5.08 2.08
N ASP A 56 0.06 -6.01 1.26
CA ASP A 56 1.13 -6.92 1.67
C ASP A 56 2.47 -6.20 1.86
N TYR A 57 2.80 -5.25 0.98
CA TYR A 57 4.02 -4.46 1.09
C TYR A 57 4.04 -3.62 2.36
N THR A 58 2.94 -2.94 2.68
CA THR A 58 2.85 -2.12 3.89
C THR A 58 2.98 -2.98 5.15
N GLN A 59 2.37 -4.17 5.17
CA GLN A 59 2.49 -5.11 6.30
C GLN A 59 3.94 -5.55 6.55
N ILE A 60 4.68 -5.95 5.50
CA ILE A 60 6.10 -6.33 5.65
C ILE A 60 6.96 -5.11 6.01
N ALA A 61 6.75 -3.99 5.31
CA ALA A 61 7.51 -2.77 5.53
C ALA A 61 7.33 -2.24 6.96
N SER A 62 6.13 -2.31 7.52
CA SER A 62 5.86 -1.96 8.92
C SER A 62 6.73 -2.73 9.88
N LYS A 63 6.72 -4.07 9.76
CA LYS A 63 7.56 -4.93 10.60
C LYS A 63 9.04 -4.56 10.47
N TYR A 64 9.50 -4.35 9.23
CA TYR A 64 10.89 -3.96 8.99
C TYR A 64 11.20 -2.60 9.63
N ILE A 65 10.34 -1.59 9.47
CA ILE A 65 10.54 -0.27 10.07
C ILE A 65 10.56 -0.39 11.61
N THR A 66 9.75 -1.27 12.24
CA THR A 66 9.74 -1.45 13.71
C THR A 66 11.07 -1.96 14.19
N ASP A 67 11.65 -2.91 13.45
CA ASP A 67 12.90 -3.56 13.82
C ASP A 67 14.13 -2.60 13.68
N TYR A 68 14.00 -1.43 13.03
CA TYR A 68 15.13 -0.52 12.75
C TYR A 68 14.94 0.95 13.13
N ILE A 69 13.71 1.44 13.13
CA ILE A 69 13.34 2.78 13.56
C ILE A 69 12.60 2.55 14.87
N ASP A 70 13.26 2.86 15.99
CA ASP A 70 12.82 2.64 17.36
C ASP A 70 11.65 3.56 17.76
N GLU A 71 10.60 3.57 16.94
CA GLU A 71 9.38 4.33 17.13
C GLU A 71 8.22 3.48 16.62
N GLN A 72 7.07 3.55 17.28
CA GLN A 72 5.84 2.97 16.73
C GLN A 72 5.43 3.78 15.49
N HIS A 73 5.11 3.12 14.38
CA HIS A 73 4.66 3.80 13.17
C HIS A 73 3.21 3.43 12.88
N PRO A 74 2.33 4.42 12.79
CA PRO A 74 0.95 4.17 12.43
C PRO A 74 0.82 3.70 10.98
N PHE A 75 -0.35 3.16 10.64
CA PHE A 75 -0.74 2.98 9.24
C PHE A 75 -1.56 4.16 8.76
N GLY A 76 -1.28 4.55 7.52
CA GLY A 76 -2.12 5.45 6.77
C GLY A 76 -2.97 4.66 5.81
N ILE A 77 -4.28 4.88 5.85
CA ILE A 77 -5.23 4.28 4.92
C ILE A 77 -5.94 5.41 4.21
N GLN A 78 -5.87 5.38 2.90
CA GLN A 78 -6.58 6.30 2.04
C GLN A 78 -7.79 5.60 1.44
N LEU A 79 -8.96 6.24 1.56
CA LEU A 79 -10.16 5.88 0.83
C LEU A 79 -10.24 6.75 -0.43
N LEU A 80 -10.41 6.09 -1.57
CA LEU A 80 -10.39 6.70 -2.89
C LEU A 80 -11.72 6.51 -3.60
N ARG A 81 -12.10 7.48 -4.43
CA ARG A 81 -13.08 7.31 -5.51
C ARG A 81 -12.35 7.41 -6.84
N ASN A 82 -12.44 6.40 -7.68
CA ASN A 82 -11.86 6.45 -9.02
C ASN A 82 -12.88 7.03 -10.00
N HIS A 83 -12.50 8.06 -10.76
CA HIS A 83 -13.37 8.65 -11.76
C HIS A 83 -13.25 7.98 -13.15
N ASN A 84 -12.34 7.02 -13.30
CA ASN A 84 -12.20 6.22 -14.52
C ASN A 84 -13.07 4.96 -14.42
N GLN A 85 -14.04 4.82 -15.32
CA GLN A 85 -15.03 3.73 -15.44
C GLN A 85 -14.45 2.30 -15.62
N HIS A 86 -13.13 2.14 -15.61
CA HIS A 86 -12.44 0.88 -15.85
C HIS A 86 -11.90 0.21 -14.59
N ASN A 87 -11.85 0.93 -13.46
CA ASN A 87 -11.52 0.40 -12.15
C ASN A 87 -12.72 0.64 -11.24
N ALA A 88 -12.83 -0.08 -10.12
CA ALA A 88 -13.94 0.11 -9.18
C ALA A 88 -14.13 1.59 -8.87
N ASP A 89 -15.40 2.02 -8.76
CA ASP A 89 -15.76 3.39 -8.38
C ASP A 89 -15.04 3.82 -7.09
N TYR A 90 -14.61 2.87 -6.26
CA TYR A 90 -13.91 3.10 -5.01
C TYR A 90 -12.61 2.29 -4.87
N GLY A 91 -11.66 2.81 -4.10
CA GLY A 91 -10.37 2.17 -3.84
C GLY A 91 -9.95 2.31 -2.38
N ILE A 92 -9.12 1.39 -1.93
CA ILE A 92 -8.40 1.48 -0.66
C ILE A 92 -6.92 1.45 -1.01
N HIS A 93 -6.17 2.41 -0.47
CA HIS A 93 -4.72 2.46 -0.56
C HIS A 93 -4.12 2.54 0.84
N VAL A 94 -2.95 1.93 1.03
CA VAL A 94 -2.28 1.85 2.33
C VAL A 94 -0.84 2.36 2.19
N PHE A 95 -0.42 3.16 3.17
CA PHE A 95 0.90 3.78 3.25
C PHE A 95 1.39 3.79 4.71
N ILE A 96 2.68 4.06 4.92
CA ILE A 96 3.28 4.11 6.26
C ILE A 96 3.77 5.53 6.55
N PRO A 97 3.02 6.32 7.34
CA PRO A 97 3.57 7.51 7.98
C PRO A 97 4.47 7.11 9.15
N PHE A 98 5.64 7.73 9.26
CA PHE A 98 6.55 7.47 10.37
C PHE A 98 7.38 8.71 10.72
N MET A 99 7.91 8.74 11.93
CA MET A 99 8.82 9.78 12.39
C MET A 99 10.25 9.26 12.32
N TYR A 100 11.15 10.08 11.78
CA TYR A 100 12.59 9.80 11.76
C TYR A 100 13.36 11.10 12.01
N LYS A 101 14.22 11.10 13.03
CA LYS A 101 14.97 12.31 13.46
C LYS A 101 14.05 13.52 13.67
N ARG A 102 12.90 13.30 14.31
CA ARG A 102 11.86 14.33 14.59
C ARG A 102 11.23 14.97 13.35
N LYS A 103 11.34 14.34 12.18
CA LYS A 103 10.69 14.75 10.93
C LYS A 103 9.70 13.68 10.49
N GLY A 104 8.51 14.12 10.07
CA GLY A 104 7.50 13.24 9.50
C GLY A 104 7.91 12.78 8.11
N HIS A 105 7.78 11.49 7.86
CA HIS A 105 8.06 10.86 6.59
C HIS A 105 6.88 9.96 6.20
N VAL A 106 6.81 9.66 4.91
CA VAL A 106 5.84 8.75 4.33
C VAL A 106 6.57 7.76 3.44
N LEU A 107 6.29 6.48 3.64
CA LEU A 107 6.60 5.41 2.70
C LEU A 107 5.31 4.99 2.00
N ASP A 108 5.27 5.14 0.69
CA ASP A 108 4.06 5.00 -0.11
C ASP A 108 4.28 4.02 -1.27
N PHE A 109 3.54 2.91 -1.25
CA PHE A 109 3.51 1.90 -2.31
C PHE A 109 2.44 2.24 -3.35
N SER A 110 2.47 3.46 -3.89
CA SER A 110 1.35 4.06 -4.64
C SER A 110 1.12 3.49 -6.03
N ASP A 111 2.16 2.95 -6.66
CA ASP A 111 2.03 2.25 -7.92
C ASP A 111 2.68 0.88 -7.90
N ARG A 112 2.37 0.09 -8.93
CA ARG A 112 2.66 -1.34 -9.00
C ARG A 112 4.16 -1.69 -8.89
N THR A 113 5.05 -0.71 -9.09
CA THR A 113 6.51 -0.87 -9.13
C THR A 113 7.30 0.25 -8.44
N ASN A 114 6.66 1.35 -8.04
CA ASN A 114 7.34 2.48 -7.43
C ASN A 114 6.94 2.60 -5.97
N VAL A 115 7.97 2.79 -5.17
CA VAL A 115 7.84 3.10 -3.76
C VAL A 115 8.37 4.49 -3.55
N TYR A 116 7.52 5.37 -3.04
CA TYR A 116 7.89 6.75 -2.78
C TYR A 116 8.26 6.90 -1.31
N LEU A 117 9.39 7.54 -1.07
CA LEU A 117 9.83 7.90 0.27
C LEU A 117 10.04 9.41 0.30
N TYR A 118 9.28 10.09 1.17
CA TYR A 118 9.32 11.55 1.25
C TYR A 118 9.11 12.09 2.66
N GLU A 119 9.58 13.32 2.88
CA GLU A 119 9.37 14.09 4.11
C GLU A 119 8.06 14.87 3.97
N GLY A 120 7.17 14.82 4.96
CA GLY A 120 5.88 15.53 4.95
C GLY A 120 4.68 14.68 5.36
N GLN A 121 3.50 15.13 4.94
CA GLN A 121 2.21 14.44 5.10
C GLN A 121 1.84 13.72 3.81
N TYR A 122 1.01 12.67 3.93
CA TYR A 122 0.57 11.90 2.78
C TYR A 122 -0.25 12.75 1.79
N GLU A 123 0.07 12.61 0.51
CA GLU A 123 -0.66 13.24 -0.59
C GLU A 123 -1.11 12.19 -1.61
N ASN A 124 -2.36 12.31 -2.08
CA ASN A 124 -2.81 11.51 -3.20
C ASN A 124 -2.08 11.95 -4.48
N THR A 125 -1.36 11.04 -5.09
CA THR A 125 -0.62 11.28 -6.33
C THR A 125 -1.35 10.78 -7.58
N GLN A 126 -2.48 10.08 -7.42
CA GLN A 126 -3.20 9.46 -8.51
C GLN A 126 -4.08 10.49 -9.27
N PRO A 127 -3.80 10.79 -10.56
CA PRO A 127 -4.44 11.89 -11.28
C PRO A 127 -5.93 11.70 -11.59
N HIS A 128 -6.46 10.48 -11.43
CA HIS A 128 -7.86 10.13 -11.73
C HIS A 128 -8.62 9.60 -10.51
N ALA A 129 -8.08 9.82 -9.30
CA ALA A 129 -8.71 9.41 -8.06
C ALA A 129 -8.94 10.62 -7.16
N GLU A 130 -10.14 10.73 -6.61
CA GLU A 130 -10.49 11.66 -5.54
C GLU A 130 -10.21 10.98 -4.20
N SER A 131 -9.50 11.67 -3.30
CA SER A 131 -9.35 11.21 -1.93
C SER A 131 -10.62 11.53 -1.15
N LEU A 132 -11.35 10.50 -0.74
CA LEU A 132 -12.56 10.64 0.07
C LEU A 132 -12.20 10.86 1.54
N ASP A 133 -11.25 10.09 2.05
CA ASP A 133 -10.77 10.19 3.43
C ASP A 133 -9.33 9.68 3.55
N VAL A 134 -8.63 10.13 4.60
CA VAL A 134 -7.32 9.63 5.00
C VAL A 134 -7.37 9.34 6.50
N ILE A 135 -7.33 8.05 6.84
CA ILE A 135 -7.43 7.56 8.20
C ILE A 135 -6.02 7.16 8.66
N ILE A 136 -5.58 7.73 9.78
CA ILE A 136 -4.37 7.27 10.47
C ILE A 136 -4.80 6.35 11.60
N VAL A 137 -4.44 5.08 11.50
CA VAL A 137 -4.66 4.07 12.54
C VAL A 137 -3.36 3.81 13.29
N PRO A 138 -3.40 3.34 14.55
CA PRO A 138 -2.20 3.00 15.32
C PRO A 138 -1.23 2.01 14.61
N SER A 139 -0.12 1.68 15.26
CA SER A 139 0.78 0.65 14.74
C SER A 139 0.10 -0.72 14.81
N PRO A 140 0.03 -1.50 13.71
CA PRO A 140 -0.63 -2.80 13.74
C PRO A 140 0.19 -3.84 14.52
N ASN A 141 -0.50 -4.81 15.10
CA ASN A 141 0.12 -6.05 15.54
C ASN A 141 0.64 -6.81 14.29
N PRO A 142 1.95 -7.09 14.21
CA PRO A 142 2.56 -7.73 13.03
C PRO A 142 2.20 -9.21 12.87
N GLU A 143 1.48 -9.80 13.82
CA GLU A 143 0.96 -11.18 13.72
C GLU A 143 -0.46 -11.23 13.14
N LYS A 144 -1.10 -10.08 12.94
CA LYS A 144 -2.48 -9.95 12.46
C LYS A 144 -2.55 -9.24 11.11
N ASN A 145 -3.58 -9.53 10.32
CA ASN A 145 -3.86 -8.76 9.11
C ASN A 145 -4.47 -7.37 9.42
N LEU A 146 -4.66 -6.53 8.41
CA LEU A 146 -5.15 -5.15 8.60
C LEU A 146 -6.52 -5.10 9.29
N PHE A 147 -7.46 -5.94 8.87
CA PHE A 147 -8.84 -5.92 9.36
C PHE A 147 -9.00 -6.62 10.71
N GLU A 148 -8.12 -7.55 11.04
CA GLU A 148 -8.01 -8.11 12.39
C GLU A 148 -7.43 -7.11 13.40
N ASN A 149 -6.56 -6.21 12.93
CA ASN A 149 -6.05 -5.11 13.75
C ASN A 149 -7.09 -4.02 13.98
N TYR A 150 -7.91 -3.73 12.95
CA TYR A 150 -8.84 -2.62 12.95
C TYR A 150 -10.21 -3.04 12.38
N PRO A 151 -11.02 -3.79 13.16
CA PRO A 151 -12.31 -4.29 12.69
C PRO A 151 -13.26 -3.16 12.26
N ASP A 152 -13.23 -2.02 12.97
CA ASP A 152 -14.08 -0.85 12.71
C ASP A 152 -13.74 -0.15 11.38
N LEU A 153 -12.60 -0.46 10.73
CA LEU A 153 -12.30 0.12 9.41
C LEU A 153 -13.32 -0.27 8.37
N VAL A 154 -13.81 -1.51 8.43
CA VAL A 154 -14.81 -2.02 7.47
C VAL A 154 -16.10 -1.20 7.56
N GLU A 155 -16.48 -0.78 8.77
CA GLU A 155 -17.69 0.02 9.02
C GLU A 155 -17.58 1.46 8.50
N ARG A 156 -16.35 1.95 8.32
CA ARG A 156 -16.08 3.30 7.76
C ARG A 156 -16.08 3.32 6.24
N LEU A 157 -16.06 2.17 5.59
CA LEU A 157 -16.07 2.09 4.13
C LEU A 157 -17.45 2.51 3.61
N PRO A 158 -17.53 3.36 2.57
CA PRO A 158 -18.80 3.72 1.94
C PRO A 158 -19.40 2.57 1.08
N PHE A 159 -18.79 1.38 1.12
CA PHE A 159 -19.14 0.18 0.36
C PHE A 159 -18.87 -1.07 1.21
N THR A 160 -19.49 -2.20 0.88
CA THR A 160 -19.19 -3.44 1.59
C THR A 160 -17.79 -3.92 1.22
N PHE A 161 -17.00 -4.35 2.21
CA PHE A 161 -15.65 -4.85 1.94
C PHE A 161 -15.66 -6.10 1.05
N GLN A 162 -16.71 -6.91 1.15
CA GLN A 162 -16.88 -8.10 0.30
C GLN A 162 -17.08 -7.71 -1.18
N ASP A 163 -17.87 -6.67 -1.46
CA ASP A 163 -18.05 -6.16 -2.82
C ASP A 163 -16.74 -5.59 -3.37
N TYR A 164 -15.96 -4.90 -2.52
CA TYR A 164 -14.63 -4.43 -2.90
C TYR A 164 -13.71 -5.59 -3.28
N ILE A 165 -13.62 -6.65 -2.46
CA ILE A 165 -12.83 -7.85 -2.80
C ILE A 165 -13.31 -8.45 -4.12
N GLN A 166 -14.62 -8.62 -4.30
CA GLN A 166 -15.17 -9.20 -5.52
C GLN A 166 -14.81 -8.35 -6.74
N HIS A 167 -14.92 -7.03 -6.66
CA HIS A 167 -14.58 -6.15 -7.76
C HIS A 167 -13.10 -6.21 -8.12
N VAL A 168 -12.20 -6.17 -7.13
CA VAL A 168 -10.76 -6.28 -7.40
C VAL A 168 -10.44 -7.67 -7.95
N ASN A 169 -11.14 -8.71 -7.48
CA ASN A 169 -11.01 -10.06 -8.03
C ASN A 169 -11.45 -10.12 -9.50
N ASP A 170 -12.55 -9.47 -9.88
CA ASP A 170 -13.02 -9.41 -11.27
C ASP A 170 -11.97 -8.74 -12.16
N ALA A 171 -11.38 -7.64 -11.69
CA ALA A 171 -10.25 -7.00 -12.37
C ALA A 171 -8.99 -7.90 -12.42
N ASN A 172 -8.72 -8.69 -11.39
CA ASN A 172 -7.60 -9.64 -11.37
C ASN A 172 -7.77 -10.75 -12.41
N ASN A 173 -9.01 -11.14 -12.72
CA ASN A 173 -9.32 -12.20 -13.67
C ASN A 173 -9.62 -11.67 -15.09
N ASP A 174 -9.74 -10.36 -15.27
CA ASP A 174 -9.90 -9.73 -16.60
C ASP A 174 -8.60 -9.83 -17.43
N PRO A 175 -8.63 -10.51 -18.60
CA PRO A 175 -7.47 -10.62 -19.49
C PRO A 175 -6.94 -9.27 -19.97
N ALA A 176 -7.79 -8.26 -20.14
CA ALA A 176 -7.36 -6.93 -20.59
C ALA A 176 -6.54 -6.24 -19.50
N THR A 177 -6.99 -6.33 -18.25
CA THR A 177 -6.25 -5.84 -17.08
C THR A 177 -4.90 -6.52 -16.91
N HIS A 178 -4.84 -7.85 -17.04
CA HIS A 178 -3.57 -8.59 -16.96
C HIS A 178 -2.61 -8.22 -18.12
N LYS A 179 -3.12 -8.12 -19.35
CA LYS A 179 -2.31 -7.70 -20.51
C LYS A 179 -1.82 -6.25 -20.40
N ARG A 180 -2.61 -5.37 -19.77
CA ARG A 180 -2.18 -4.00 -19.47
C ARG A 180 -1.07 -4.00 -18.41
N TYR A 181 -1.24 -4.79 -17.34
CA TYR A 181 -0.23 -4.96 -16.30
C TYR A 181 1.11 -5.41 -16.89
N GLN A 182 1.11 -6.46 -17.71
CA GLN A 182 2.32 -6.95 -18.38
C GLN A 182 2.97 -5.90 -19.29
N ARG A 183 2.17 -5.08 -19.99
CA ARG A 183 2.69 -4.02 -20.87
C ARG A 183 3.31 -2.84 -20.12
N GLU A 184 2.68 -2.41 -19.03
CA GLU A 184 3.11 -1.24 -18.26
C GLU A 184 4.35 -1.53 -17.41
N ILE A 185 4.50 -2.76 -16.94
CA ILE A 185 5.57 -3.15 -16.03
C ILE A 185 6.71 -3.88 -16.75
N GLY A 186 6.42 -4.48 -17.92
CA GLY A 186 7.41 -5.26 -18.67
C GLY A 186 8.08 -6.33 -17.79
N ASP A 187 9.38 -6.57 -18.04
CA ASP A 187 10.24 -7.40 -17.18
C ASP A 187 10.64 -6.70 -15.87
N GLN A 188 10.34 -5.41 -15.71
CA GLN A 188 10.67 -4.62 -14.51
C GLN A 188 9.66 -4.86 -13.39
N LYS A 189 9.56 -6.10 -12.92
CA LYS A 189 8.74 -6.50 -11.77
C LYS A 189 9.27 -5.99 -10.42
N LEU A 190 10.28 -5.12 -10.43
CA LEU A 190 11.02 -4.73 -9.25
C LEU A 190 10.49 -3.41 -8.71
N LEU A 191 10.17 -3.40 -7.42
CA LEU A 191 9.99 -2.19 -6.64
C LEU A 191 11.24 -1.32 -6.74
N THR A 192 11.04 -0.06 -7.11
CA THR A 192 12.11 0.94 -7.16
C THR A 192 11.78 2.09 -6.23
N LEU A 193 12.77 2.51 -5.44
CA LEU A 193 12.64 3.67 -4.57
C LEU A 193 12.72 4.93 -5.43
N LYS A 194 11.73 5.80 -5.34
CA LYS A 194 11.71 7.10 -6.03
C LYS A 194 11.73 8.23 -5.02
N PRO A 195 12.57 9.27 -5.23
CA PRO A 195 12.36 10.52 -4.53
C PRO A 195 11.00 11.08 -4.96
N TYR A 196 10.18 11.52 -4.01
CA TYR A 196 8.93 12.19 -4.36
C TYR A 196 9.23 13.52 -5.04
N HIS A 197 8.73 13.67 -6.26
CA HIS A 197 8.65 14.95 -6.94
C HIS A 197 7.16 15.33 -6.98
N PRO A 198 6.70 16.27 -6.14
CA PRO A 198 5.30 16.65 -6.16
C PRO A 198 4.95 17.17 -7.56
N LEU A 199 4.00 16.49 -8.22
CA LEU A 199 3.43 17.01 -9.46
C LEU A 199 2.55 18.25 -9.19
N ARG A 200 2.17 18.48 -7.93
CA ARG A 200 1.45 19.67 -7.43
C ARG A 200 1.79 19.92 -5.96
N PRO A 201 1.86 21.18 -5.50
CA PRO A 201 2.05 21.48 -4.08
C PRO A 201 0.87 20.95 -3.23
N PRO A 202 1.13 20.54 -1.96
CA PRO A 202 0.10 20.10 -1.03
C PRO A 202 -1.05 21.10 -0.96
N LYS A 203 -2.28 20.62 -1.08
CA LYS A 203 -3.40 21.32 -0.42
C LYS A 203 -3.28 20.99 1.06
N SER A 204 -2.94 21.98 1.87
CA SER A 204 -2.80 21.85 3.32
C SER A 204 -4.06 21.23 3.92
N ILE A 205 -3.93 20.03 4.49
CA ILE A 205 -4.95 19.44 5.36
C ILE A 205 -4.52 19.77 6.78
N ASN A 206 -5.31 20.60 7.47
CA ASN A 206 -5.10 20.90 8.88
C ASN A 206 -5.34 19.62 9.69
N ILE A 207 -4.29 19.04 10.26
CA ILE A 207 -4.43 18.06 11.33
C ILE A 207 -4.78 18.86 12.60
N PRO A 208 -5.97 18.69 13.20
CA PRO A 208 -6.26 19.30 14.48
C PRO A 208 -5.35 18.64 15.53
N VAL A 209 -4.47 19.44 16.12
CA VAL A 209 -3.79 19.06 17.36
C VAL A 209 -4.77 19.36 18.48
N LYS A 210 -5.46 18.34 18.99
CA LYS A 210 -6.00 18.26 20.36
C LYS A 210 -6.55 16.87 20.66
#